data_AF-A0A512AHR8-F1
#
_entry.id   AF-A0A512AHR8-F1
#
_cell.length_a   1.000
_cell.length_b   1.000
_cell.length_c   1.000
_cell.angle_alpha   90.00
_cell.angle_beta   90.00
_cell.angle_gamma   90.00
#
_symmetry.space_group_name_H-M   'P 1'
#
loop_
_entity.id
_entity.type
_entity.pdbx_description
1 polymer ?
#
loop_
_entity_poly.entity_id
_entity_poly.type
_entity_poly.pdbx_seq_one_letter_code
_entity_poly.pdbx_strand_id
1 'polypeptide(L)' 'MPKMRRKADLPTKVCASCGLPFTWRKKWERDWDNVKYCSDRCRMGKGKSA' A
#
# COMPACT_ATOMS: atom_id res chain seq x y z
N MET A 1 17.17 -2.77 -25.44
CA MET A 1 17.55 -2.19 -24.13
C MET A 1 16.49 -2.59 -23.10
N PRO A 2 16.77 -3.55 -22.19
CA PRO A 2 15.77 -3.99 -21.24
C PRO A 2 15.51 -2.83 -20.27
N LYS A 3 14.28 -2.32 -20.30
CA LYS A 3 13.82 -1.21 -19.47
C LYS A 3 13.83 -1.69 -18.03
N MET A 4 14.95 -1.47 -17.36
CA MET A 4 15.20 -1.85 -15.98
C MET A 4 14.21 -1.06 -15.11
N ARG A 5 12.99 -1.58 -14.92
CA ARG A 5 11.99 -0.97 -14.05
C ARG A 5 12.54 -1.03 -12.64
N ARG A 6 13.11 0.08 -12.20
CA ARG A 6 13.65 0.20 -10.85
C ARG A 6 12.46 0.09 -9.90
N LYS A 7 12.63 -0.58 -8.76
CA LYS A 7 11.59 -0.67 -7.71
C LYS A 7 11.10 0.71 -7.23
N ALA A 8 11.81 1.79 -7.57
CA ALA A 8 11.43 3.17 -7.34
C ALA A 8 10.24 3.66 -8.20
N ASP A 9 9.96 3.04 -9.35
CA ASP A 9 8.78 3.36 -10.18
C ASP A 9 7.48 2.73 -9.65
N LEU A 10 7.55 1.97 -8.56
CA LEU A 10 6.37 1.38 -7.97
C LEU A 10 5.53 2.47 -7.29
N PRO A 11 4.22 2.51 -7.54
CA PRO A 11 3.37 3.52 -6.93
C PRO A 11 3.43 3.38 -5.40
N THR A 12 3.66 4.51 -4.72
CA THR A 12 3.57 4.62 -3.27
C THR A 12 2.22 5.23 -2.90
N LYS A 13 1.56 4.67 -1.89
CA LYS A 13 0.32 5.21 -1.31
C LYS A 13 0.56 5.57 0.15
N VAL A 14 -0.27 6.45 0.70
CA VAL A 14 -0.26 6.80 2.13
C VAL A 14 -1.29 5.95 2.84
N CYS A 15 -0.92 5.35 3.97
CA CYS A 15 -1.84 4.57 4.78
C CYS A 15 -2.86 5.49 5.46
N ALA A 16 -4.16 5.28 5.22
CA ALA A 16 -5.23 6.08 5.82
C ALA A 16 -5.40 5.85 7.34
N SER A 17 -4.74 4.84 7.92
CA SER A 17 -4.82 4.54 9.36
C SER A 17 -3.61 5.06 10.15
N CYS A 18 -2.39 4.91 9.62
CA CYS A 18 -1.16 5.33 10.32
C CYS A 18 -0.42 6.51 9.66
N GLY A 19 -0.89 6.99 8.51
CA GLY A 19 -0.24 8.09 7.77
C GLY A 19 1.11 7.74 7.15
N LEU A 20 1.59 6.51 7.29
CA LEU A 20 2.89 6.10 6.75
C LEU A 20 2.81 5.84 5.23
N PRO A 21 3.79 6.32 4.44
CA PRO A 21 3.91 5.97 3.04
C PRO A 21 4.31 4.50 2.90
N PHE A 22 3.68 3.80 1.97
CA PHE A 22 3.97 2.40 1.67
C PHE A 22 3.98 2.15 0.17
N THR A 23 4.93 1.35 -0.29
CA THR A 23 5.12 1.04 -1.71
C THR A 23 4.27 -0.14 -2.14
N TRP A 24 3.83 -0.13 -3.41
CA TRP A 24 3.18 -1.26 -4.04
C TRP A 24 3.92 -2.58 -3.79
N ARG A 25 3.15 -3.63 -3.52
CA ARG A 25 3.64 -5.00 -3.32
C ARG A 25 2.92 -5.91 -4.30
N LYS A 26 3.62 -6.95 -4.76
CA LYS A 26 3.05 -7.95 -5.69
C LYS A 26 1.75 -8.58 -5.19
N LYS A 27 1.58 -8.73 -3.87
CA LYS A 27 0.33 -9.23 -3.27
C LYS A 27 -0.90 -8.35 -3.51
N TRP A 28 -0.68 -7.10 -3.91
CA TRP A 28 -1.73 -6.12 -4.17
C TRP A 28 -1.93 -5.87 -5.67
N GLU A 29 -1.30 -6.66 -6.55
CA GLU A 29 -1.44 -6.48 -8.01
C GLU A 29 -2.91 -6.41 -8.48
N ARG A 30 -3.79 -7.20 -7.87
CA ARG A 30 -5.21 -7.28 -8.23
C ARG A 30 -6.09 -6.20 -7.58
N ASP A 31 -5.74 -5.77 -6.36
CA ASP A 31 -6.59 -4.92 -5.52
C ASP A 31 -5.93 -3.59 -5.16
N TRP A 32 -4.82 -3.22 -5.80
CA TRP A 32 -4.02 -2.05 -5.45
C TRP A 32 -4.86 -0.79 -5.38
N ASP A 33 -5.83 -0.63 -6.28
CA ASP A 33 -6.73 0.51 -6.31
C ASP A 33 -7.52 0.65 -4.99
N ASN A 34 -8.01 -0.48 -4.45
CA ASN A 34 -8.72 -0.59 -3.18
C ASN A 34 -7.80 -0.55 -1.95
N VAL A 35 -6.49 -0.79 -2.10
CA VAL A 35 -5.54 -0.80 -0.98
C VAL A 35 -5.25 0.63 -0.50
N LYS A 36 -5.79 0.96 0.67
CA LYS A 36 -5.60 2.25 1.38
C LYS A 36 -4.75 2.11 2.66
N TYR A 37 -4.32 0.89 3.00
CA TYR A 37 -3.68 0.58 4.27
C TYR A 37 -2.39 -0.23 4.06
N CYS A 38 -1.34 0.08 4.84
CA CYS A 38 -0.03 -0.56 4.70
C CYS A 38 0.00 -2.03 5.16
N SER A 39 -0.97 -2.45 5.98
CA SER A 39 -1.05 -3.80 6.54
C SER A 39 -2.49 -4.16 6.94
N ASP A 40 -2.77 -5.46 7.05
CA ASP A 40 -4.10 -5.95 7.46
C ASP A 40 -4.49 -5.47 8.86
N ARG A 41 -3.52 -5.20 9.74
CA ARG A 41 -3.79 -4.56 11.04
C ARG A 41 -4.38 -3.17 10.88
N CYS A 42 -3.86 -2.35 9.97
CA CYS A 42 -4.41 -1.02 9.67
C CYS A 42 -5.76 -1.10 8.93
N ARG A 43 -5.97 -2.14 8.12
CA ARG A 43 -7.26 -2.39 7.45
C ARG A 43 -8.35 -2.82 8.44
N MET A 44 -8.04 -3.79 9.29
CA MET A 44 -8.93 -4.35 10.30
C MET A 44 -9.13 -3.38 11.48
N GLY A 45 -8.15 -2.52 11.74
CA GLY A 45 -8.16 -1.52 12.80
C GLY A 45 -9.15 -0.36 12.58
N LYS A 46 -9.84 -0.32 11.43
CA LYS A 46 -11.01 0.55 11.26
C LYS A 46 -12.16 -0.01 12.10
N GLY A 47 -12.14 0.29 13.39
CA GLY A 47 -13.23 -0.09 14.28
C GLY A 47 -13.13 0.34 15.73
N LYS A 48 -11.94 0.64 16.28
CA LYS A 48 -11.84 1.08 17.69
C LYS A 48 -10.71 2.07 17.92
N SER A 49 -10.94 3.31 17.50
CA SER A 49 -10.44 4.45 18.27
C SER A 49 -11.62 4.90 19.14
N ALA A 50 -11.50 4.65 20.45
CA ALA A 50 -12.43 4.97 21.53
C ALA A 50 -13.77 4.19 21.54
#